data_AF-A0A6C0EQD0-F1
#
_entry.id   AF-A0A6C0EQD0-F1
#
_cell.length_a   1.000
_cell.length_b   1.000
_cell.length_c   1.000
_cell.angle_alpha   90.00
_cell.angle_beta   90.00
_cell.angle_gamma   90.00
#
_symmetry.space_group_name_H-M   'P 1'
#
loop_
_entity.id
_entity.type
_entity.pdbx_description
1 polymer ?
#
loop_
_entity_poly.entity_id
_entity_poly.type
_entity_poly.pdbx_seq_one_letter_code
_entity_poly.pdbx_strand_id
1 'polypeptide(L)'
;MSLMATQVTFTEVWTTHSKKFYVNPYWTVTQFLESIKPLIKNEFYTNDFEIVETGQIIKGISSEEAPAITNSEIKIRNKWGYNLDISFYVRRKNYDYSKLRELSININIDDLKDINTPTNPMIINFPIVEDCPICFENMQFINNINNFGCSHNICNNCYVNYKILNYNNCPICRKEL
;
A
#
# COMPACT_ATOMS: atom_id res chain seq x y z
N MET A 1 28.27 -15.01 -7.44
CA MET A 1 27.37 -15.20 -6.28
C MET A 1 26.13 -14.36 -6.53
N SER A 2 24.98 -15.00 -6.79
CA SER A 2 23.73 -14.28 -7.04
C SER A 2 23.27 -13.65 -5.72
N LEU A 3 23.22 -12.31 -5.67
CA LEU A 3 22.60 -11.57 -4.57
C LEU A 3 21.11 -11.91 -4.60
N MET A 4 20.65 -12.81 -3.74
CA MET A 4 19.23 -13.14 -3.63
C MET A 4 18.48 -11.92 -3.09
N ALA A 5 18.00 -11.08 -3.99
CA ALA A 5 17.11 -9.98 -3.68
C ALA A 5 15.66 -10.50 -3.73
N THR A 6 14.86 -10.07 -2.76
CA THR A 6 13.46 -10.46 -2.63
C THR A 6 12.56 -9.29 -2.98
N GLN A 7 11.46 -9.53 -3.70
CA GLN A 7 10.50 -8.48 -4.03
C GLN A 7 9.68 -8.10 -2.80
N VAL A 8 9.61 -6.80 -2.54
CA VAL A 8 8.82 -6.22 -1.45
C VAL A 8 7.89 -5.17 -2.03
N THR A 9 6.64 -5.16 -1.58
CA THR A 9 5.61 -4.22 -2.06
C THR A 9 5.56 -2.97 -1.19
N PHE A 10 5.47 -1.82 -1.84
CA PHE A 10 5.29 -0.51 -1.24
C PHE A 10 3.99 0.08 -1.78
N THR A 11 3.13 0.59 -0.91
CA THR A 11 1.82 1.17 -1.27
C THR A 11 1.71 2.57 -0.69
N GLU A 12 1.27 3.55 -1.48
CA GLU A 12 0.97 4.88 -0.96
C GLU A 12 -0.30 4.82 -0.09
N VAL A 13 -0.21 5.33 1.14
CA VAL A 13 -1.29 5.23 2.13
C VAL A 13 -2.64 5.73 1.59
N TRP A 14 -3.72 4.99 1.90
CA TRP A 14 -5.10 5.25 1.44
C TRP A 14 -5.28 5.36 -0.09
N THR A 15 -4.35 4.78 -0.86
CA THR A 15 -4.50 4.59 -2.30
C THR A 15 -4.24 3.13 -2.64
N THR A 16 -4.44 2.73 -3.89
CA THR A 16 -3.96 1.41 -4.36
C THR A 16 -2.63 1.53 -5.11
N HIS A 17 -2.11 2.74 -5.33
CA HIS A 17 -0.86 2.99 -6.02
C HIS A 17 0.29 2.25 -5.30
N SER A 18 0.79 1.20 -5.95
CA SER A 18 1.75 0.28 -5.37
C SER A 18 2.89 -0.03 -6.31
N LYS A 19 4.09 -0.24 -5.76
CA LYS A 19 5.29 -0.62 -6.51
C LYS A 19 6.05 -1.72 -5.79
N LYS A 20 6.63 -2.64 -6.56
CA LYS A 20 7.55 -3.67 -6.05
C LYS A 20 9.00 -3.25 -6.26
N PHE A 21 9.82 -3.40 -5.23
CA PHE A 21 11.27 -3.24 -5.32
C PHE A 21 11.99 -4.51 -4.88
N TYR A 22 13.15 -4.77 -5.49
CA TYR A 22 14.04 -5.83 -5.06
C TYR A 22 14.87 -5.36 -3.87
N VAL A 23 14.80 -6.09 -2.77
CA VAL A 23 15.44 -5.76 -1.50
C VAL A 23 16.36 -6.89 -1.10
N ASN A 24 17.58 -6.55 -0.65
CA ASN A 24 18.52 -7.56 -0.16
C ASN A 24 18.25 -7.90 1.31
N PRO A 25 17.87 -9.15 1.65
CA PRO A 25 17.54 -9.57 3.02
C PRO A 25 18.71 -9.43 4.02
N TYR A 26 19.95 -9.29 3.52
CA TYR A 26 21.15 -9.17 4.34
C TYR A 26 21.49 -7.73 4.73
N TRP A 27 20.80 -6.72 4.17
CA TRP A 27 20.96 -5.32 4.57
C TRP A 27 20.51 -5.09 6.00
N THR A 28 21.12 -4.12 6.67
CA THR A 28 20.55 -3.52 7.89
C THR A 28 19.32 -2.68 7.55
N VAL A 29 18.47 -2.38 8.54
CA VAL A 29 17.33 -1.47 8.32
C VAL A 29 17.83 -0.10 7.82
N THR A 30 18.96 0.38 8.34
CA THR A 30 19.60 1.62 7.85
C THR A 30 19.95 1.52 6.36
N GLN A 31 20.67 0.47 5.94
CA GLN A 31 21.04 0.26 4.53
C GLN A 31 19.82 0.10 3.62
N PHE A 32 18.79 -0.60 4.09
CA PHE A 32 17.52 -0.73 3.40
C PHE A 32 16.88 0.64 3.15
N LEU A 33 16.78 1.47 4.17
CA LEU A 33 16.20 2.81 4.06
C LEU A 33 17.00 3.71 3.12
N GLU A 34 18.32 3.72 3.24
CA GLU A 34 19.21 4.50 2.37
C GLU A 34 19.12 4.07 0.90
N SER A 35 18.96 2.76 0.65
CA SER A 35 18.89 2.21 -0.70
C SER A 35 17.51 2.41 -1.36
N ILE A 36 16.44 2.28 -0.59
CA ILE A 36 15.07 2.29 -1.12
C ILE A 36 14.47 3.70 -1.20
N LYS A 37 14.80 4.61 -0.28
CA LYS A 37 14.23 5.97 -0.29
C LYS A 37 14.41 6.70 -1.64
N PRO A 38 15.57 6.67 -2.32
CA PRO A 38 15.73 7.28 -3.63
C PRO A 38 14.79 6.68 -4.69
N LEU A 39 14.53 5.36 -4.63
CA LEU A 39 13.64 4.68 -5.57
C LEU A 39 12.18 5.09 -5.33
N ILE A 40 11.74 5.10 -4.07
CA ILE A 40 10.38 5.54 -3.70
C ILE A 40 10.16 6.99 -4.13
N LYS A 41 11.14 7.87 -3.90
CA LYS A 41 11.05 9.27 -4.31
C LYS A 41 10.74 9.43 -5.80
N ASN A 42 11.38 8.61 -6.64
CA ASN A 42 11.20 8.67 -8.08
C ASN A 42 9.86 8.05 -8.52
N GLU A 43 9.46 6.92 -7.94
CA GLU A 43 8.24 6.20 -8.37
C GLU A 43 6.95 6.84 -7.82
N PHE A 44 6.99 7.37 -6.60
CA PHE A 44 5.83 7.97 -5.94
C PHE A 44 5.82 9.51 -6.03
N TYR A 45 6.78 10.10 -6.74
CA TYR A 45 6.91 11.55 -6.94
C TYR A 45 6.82 12.35 -5.63
N THR A 46 7.49 11.86 -4.57
CA THR A 46 7.44 12.47 -3.22
C THR A 46 8.84 12.65 -2.63
N ASN A 47 9.10 13.85 -2.11
CA ASN A 47 10.41 14.21 -1.55
C ASN A 47 10.50 14.09 -0.03
N ASP A 48 9.38 14.26 0.68
CA ASP A 48 9.32 14.18 2.13
C ASP A 48 8.28 13.14 2.52
N PHE A 49 8.76 11.99 2.94
CA PHE A 49 7.93 10.84 3.25
C PHE A 49 8.57 9.96 4.31
N GLU A 50 7.73 9.08 4.84
CA GLU A 50 8.06 8.06 5.80
C GLU A 50 7.67 6.71 5.21
N ILE A 51 8.40 5.68 5.63
CA ILE A 51 8.08 4.30 5.33
C ILE A 51 7.49 3.70 6.60
N VAL A 52 6.34 3.06 6.50
CA VAL A 52 5.62 2.48 7.63
C VAL A 52 5.42 0.99 7.35
N GLU A 53 5.65 0.14 8.35
CA GLU A 53 5.41 -1.31 8.22
C GLU A 53 3.90 -1.60 8.19
N THR A 54 3.44 -2.42 7.24
CA THR A 54 2.02 -2.81 7.17
C THR A 54 1.70 -3.87 8.23
N GLY A 55 0.46 -3.90 8.71
CA GLY A 55 0.03 -4.90 9.69
C GLY A 55 0.44 -4.63 11.13
N GLN A 56 0.89 -3.41 11.44
CA GLN A 56 1.10 -3.00 12.83
C GLN A 56 -0.25 -2.88 13.53
N ILE A 57 -0.47 -3.72 14.55
CA ILE A 57 -1.69 -3.71 15.36
C ILE A 57 -1.44 -2.83 16.60
N ILE A 58 -1.83 -1.56 16.52
CA ILE A 58 -1.77 -0.63 17.64
C ILE A 58 -3.18 -0.19 18.00
N LYS A 59 -3.55 -0.34 19.28
CA LYS A 59 -4.91 -0.04 19.73
C LYS A 59 -5.27 1.42 19.46
N GLY A 60 -6.31 1.62 18.64
CA GLY A 60 -6.85 2.93 18.30
C GLY A 60 -6.12 3.67 17.17
N ILE A 61 -5.15 3.04 16.51
CA ILE A 61 -4.39 3.61 15.39
C ILE A 61 -4.57 2.69 14.18
N SER A 62 -4.86 3.26 13.00
CA SER A 62 -4.92 2.45 11.78
C SER A 62 -3.52 1.99 11.35
N SER A 63 -3.41 0.94 10.53
CA SER A 63 -2.09 0.45 10.11
C SER A 63 -1.31 1.48 9.28
N GLU A 64 -2.01 2.36 8.58
CA GLU A 64 -1.47 3.46 7.77
C GLU A 64 -0.94 4.62 8.65
N GLU A 65 -1.47 4.75 9.87
CA GLU A 65 -1.09 5.75 10.88
C GLU A 65 -0.03 5.21 11.86
N ALA A 66 0.40 3.96 11.70
CA ALA A 66 1.39 3.36 12.57
C ALA A 66 2.76 4.09 12.51
N PRO A 67 3.62 3.92 13.53
CA PRO A 67 4.95 4.50 13.55
C PRO A 67 5.79 4.12 12.33
N ALA A 68 6.54 5.08 11.83
CA ALA A 68 7.49 4.88 10.74
C ALA A 68 8.66 3.98 11.19
N ILE A 69 9.22 3.25 10.24
CA ILE A 69 10.46 2.50 10.50
C ILE A 69 11.63 3.47 10.69
N THR A 70 12.46 3.18 11.68
CA THR A 70 13.64 3.98 12.02
C THR A 70 14.92 3.23 11.68
N ASN A 71 16.01 3.98 11.51
CA ASN A 71 17.34 3.41 11.29
C ASN A 71 17.71 2.43 12.42
N SER A 72 18.38 1.35 12.06
CA SER A 72 18.81 0.30 12.97
C SER A 72 19.83 -0.60 12.29
N GLU A 73 20.77 -1.12 13.07
CA GLU A 73 21.78 -2.09 12.63
C GLU A 73 21.25 -3.53 12.57
N ILE A 74 19.97 -3.76 12.92
CA ILE A 74 19.32 -5.05 12.75
C ILE A 74 19.24 -5.37 11.26
N LYS A 75 19.63 -6.60 10.87
CA LYS A 75 19.44 -7.08 9.50
C LYS A 75 17.95 -7.28 9.21
N ILE A 76 17.49 -6.86 8.04
CA ILE A 76 16.07 -6.90 7.68
C ILE A 76 15.50 -8.33 7.72
N ARG A 77 16.28 -9.35 7.33
CA ARG A 77 15.87 -10.77 7.47
C ARG A 77 15.63 -11.21 8.91
N ASN A 78 16.34 -10.61 9.87
CA ASN A 78 16.17 -10.95 11.28
C ASN A 78 14.88 -10.32 11.82
N LYS A 79 14.40 -9.24 11.20
CA LYS A 79 13.15 -8.56 11.57
C LYS A 79 11.93 -9.14 10.86
N TRP A 80 12.01 -9.38 9.55
CA TRP A 80 10.87 -9.76 8.70
C TRP A 80 11.01 -11.13 8.01
N GLY A 81 12.00 -11.93 8.41
CA GLY A 81 12.26 -13.25 7.83
C GLY A 81 13.07 -13.21 6.53
N TYR A 82 13.58 -14.36 6.11
CA TYR A 82 14.42 -14.48 4.89
C TYR A 82 13.67 -14.14 3.61
N ASN A 83 12.37 -14.46 3.55
CA ASN A 83 11.52 -14.18 2.39
C ASN A 83 10.95 -12.76 2.39
N LEU A 84 11.25 -11.95 3.41
CA LEU A 84 10.68 -10.61 3.58
C LEU A 84 9.16 -10.64 3.37
N ASP A 85 8.47 -11.50 4.11
CA ASP A 85 7.01 -11.61 4.07
C ASP A 85 6.40 -10.38 4.75
N ILE A 86 6.56 -9.22 4.13
CA ILE A 86 6.17 -7.89 4.60
C ILE A 86 5.89 -6.96 3.42
N SER A 87 5.00 -5.99 3.65
CA SER A 87 4.78 -4.86 2.76
C SER A 87 4.97 -3.56 3.56
N PHE A 88 5.14 -2.46 2.85
CA PHE A 88 5.34 -1.15 3.46
C PHE A 88 4.36 -0.13 2.91
N TYR A 89 3.95 0.79 3.76
CA TYR A 89 3.31 2.02 3.32
C TYR A 89 4.33 3.12 3.05
N VAL A 90 4.01 3.97 2.08
CA VAL A 90 4.68 5.24 1.84
C VAL A 90 3.73 6.36 2.27
N ARG A 91 4.13 7.13 3.27
CA ARG A 91 3.33 8.23 3.85
C ARG A 91 4.07 9.55 3.68
N ARG A 92 3.53 10.47 2.88
CA ARG A 92 4.06 11.83 2.72
C ARG A 92 3.93 12.60 4.04
N LYS A 93 4.97 13.33 4.42
CA LYS A 93 4.87 14.22 5.58
C LYS A 93 4.08 15.47 5.20
N ASN A 94 3.38 16.04 6.18
CA ASN A 94 2.59 17.27 6.01
C ASN A 94 1.52 17.19 4.91
N TYR A 95 1.10 15.98 4.53
CA TYR A 95 0.00 15.76 3.61
C TYR A 95 -1.27 15.46 4.41
N ASP A 96 -2.36 16.15 4.09
CA ASP A 96 -3.64 15.91 4.73
C ASP A 96 -4.36 14.73 4.06
N TYR A 97 -4.24 13.57 4.71
CA TYR A 97 -4.85 12.34 4.25
C TYR A 97 -6.32 12.18 4.63
N SER A 98 -6.90 13.10 5.41
CA SER A 98 -8.28 12.98 5.88
C SER A 98 -9.27 12.90 4.72
N LYS A 99 -9.06 13.66 3.65
CA LYS A 99 -9.89 13.61 2.43
C LYS A 99 -9.80 12.28 1.67
N LEU A 100 -8.60 11.70 1.56
CA LEU A 100 -8.42 10.39 0.91
C LEU A 100 -9.05 9.27 1.74
N ARG A 101 -8.92 9.37 3.07
CA ARG A 101 -9.58 8.46 4.00
C ARG A 101 -11.10 8.54 3.86
N GLU A 102 -11.68 9.74 3.82
CA GLU A 102 -13.13 9.94 3.64
C GLU A 102 -13.62 9.41 2.28
N LEU A 103 -12.89 9.66 1.20
CA LEU A 103 -13.20 9.10 -0.13
C LEU A 103 -13.14 7.57 -0.12
N SER A 104 -12.13 6.98 0.51
CA SER A 104 -12.01 5.52 0.62
C SER A 104 -13.13 4.87 1.44
N ILE A 105 -13.81 5.63 2.30
CA ILE A 105 -14.92 5.17 3.15
C ILE A 105 -16.29 5.42 2.50
N ASN A 106 -16.43 6.51 1.72
CA ASN A 106 -17.74 7.02 1.27
C ASN A 106 -18.03 6.86 -0.24
N ILE A 107 -17.27 6.06 -1.00
CA ILE A 107 -17.67 5.79 -2.39
C ILE A 107 -18.98 4.98 -2.39
N ASN A 108 -20.11 5.66 -2.56
CA ASN A 108 -21.36 5.05 -2.96
C ASN A 108 -21.43 5.15 -4.48
N ILE A 109 -21.35 4.01 -5.16
CA ILE A 109 -21.07 3.91 -6.60
C ILE A 109 -22.17 4.55 -7.47
N ASP A 110 -23.35 4.81 -6.91
CA ASP A 110 -24.43 5.47 -7.63
C ASP A 110 -24.14 6.96 -7.94
N ASP A 111 -23.22 7.61 -7.23
CA ASP A 111 -22.82 9.00 -7.50
C ASP A 111 -21.81 9.12 -8.67
N LEU A 112 -21.28 8.02 -9.20
CA LEU A 112 -20.33 8.00 -10.33
C LEU A 112 -20.98 7.91 -11.71
N LYS A 113 -22.32 7.84 -11.80
CA LYS A 113 -23.05 7.73 -13.07
C LYS A 113 -23.30 9.06 -13.78
N ASP A 114 -23.11 10.21 -13.12
CA ASP A 114 -23.50 11.53 -13.64
C ASP A 114 -22.35 12.53 -13.87
N ILE A 115 -21.15 12.06 -14.24
CA ILE A 115 -20.04 12.97 -14.62
C ILE A 115 -20.13 13.34 -16.10
N ASN A 116 -21.11 14.17 -16.44
CA ASN A 116 -21.19 14.91 -17.72
C ASN A 116 -21.39 16.41 -17.48
N THR A 117 -20.72 16.99 -16.48
CA THR A 117 -20.68 18.46 -16.32
C THR A 117 -19.25 18.99 -16.22
N PRO A 118 -18.84 19.90 -17.12
CA PRO A 118 -17.50 20.48 -17.10
C PRO A 118 -17.51 21.76 -16.27
N THR A 119 -17.13 21.70 -14.99
CA THR A 119 -16.68 22.90 -14.27
C THR A 119 -15.56 22.59 -13.27
N ASN A 120 -14.45 23.31 -13.45
CA ASN A 120 -13.30 23.52 -12.57
C ASN A 120 -12.06 22.59 -12.76
N PRO A 121 -10.92 23.10 -13.28
CA PRO A 121 -9.75 22.29 -13.68
C PRO A 121 -8.83 21.86 -12.52
N MET A 122 -9.34 21.72 -11.30
CA MET A 122 -8.58 21.15 -10.16
C MET A 122 -8.99 19.72 -9.78
N ILE A 123 -9.96 19.17 -10.51
CA ILE A 123 -10.36 17.78 -10.45
C ILE A 123 -10.09 17.22 -11.85
N ILE A 124 -9.96 15.91 -12.01
CA ILE A 124 -9.75 15.19 -13.28
C ILE A 124 -8.35 15.31 -13.93
N ASN A 125 -7.40 14.58 -13.34
CA ASN A 125 -6.64 13.57 -14.07
C ASN A 125 -6.05 12.56 -13.08
N PHE A 126 -6.92 11.89 -12.31
CA PHE A 126 -6.55 10.57 -11.81
C PHE A 126 -6.90 9.59 -12.93
N PRO A 127 -5.92 8.93 -13.58
CA PRO A 127 -6.24 7.74 -14.34
C PRO A 127 -6.74 6.72 -13.31
N ILE A 128 -8.08 6.59 -13.18
CA ILE A 128 -8.72 5.51 -12.42
C ILE A 128 -8.57 4.25 -13.26
N VAL A 129 -7.33 3.82 -13.36
CA VAL A 129 -6.91 2.58 -13.96
C VAL A 129 -5.83 2.07 -13.01
N GLU A 130 -6.25 1.83 -11.77
CA GLU A 130 -5.33 1.38 -10.75
C GLU A 130 -5.06 -0.12 -10.98
N ASP A 131 -3.80 -0.53 -11.00
CA ASP A 131 -3.49 -1.95 -11.04
C ASP A 131 -3.82 -2.57 -9.69
N CYS A 132 -4.35 -3.80 -9.67
CA CYS A 132 -4.53 -4.51 -8.40
C CYS A 132 -3.18 -4.63 -7.67
N PRO A 133 -3.04 -4.22 -6.40
CA PRO A 133 -1.75 -4.21 -5.69
C PRO A 133 -1.17 -5.61 -5.41
N ILE A 134 -1.93 -6.68 -5.73
CA ILE A 134 -1.49 -8.07 -5.61
C ILE A 134 -0.95 -8.60 -6.95
N CYS A 135 -1.79 -8.57 -8.00
CA CYS A 135 -1.43 -9.13 -9.31
C CYS A 135 -0.83 -8.11 -10.28
N PHE A 136 -0.93 -6.80 -9.99
CA PHE A 136 -0.48 -5.70 -10.83
C PHE A 136 -1.14 -5.70 -12.21
N GLU A 137 -2.33 -6.28 -12.33
CA GLU A 137 -3.13 -6.28 -13.54
C GLU A 137 -4.25 -5.26 -13.43
N ASN A 138 -4.42 -4.49 -14.51
CA ASN A 138 -5.55 -3.60 -14.73
C ASN A 138 -6.80 -4.43 -15.01
N MET A 139 -7.57 -4.70 -13.97
CA MET A 139 -8.82 -5.44 -14.05
C MET A 139 -9.92 -4.66 -13.35
N GLN A 140 -11.16 -4.88 -13.81
CA GLN A 140 -12.36 -4.37 -13.16
C GLN A 140 -12.33 -4.73 -11.67
N PHE A 141 -12.05 -3.74 -10.82
CA PHE A 141 -12.26 -3.88 -9.39
C PHE A 141 -13.74 -4.16 -9.19
N ILE A 142 -14.07 -5.27 -8.53
CA ILE A 142 -15.39 -5.37 -7.95
C ILE A 142 -15.39 -4.39 -6.78
N ASN A 143 -16.11 -3.30 -7.00
CA ASN A 143 -17.01 -2.55 -6.11
C ASN A 143 -17.44 -3.24 -4.79
N ASN A 144 -16.52 -3.82 -4.04
CA ASN A 144 -16.74 -4.40 -2.73
C ASN A 144 -15.84 -3.69 -1.73
N ILE A 145 -16.22 -2.44 -1.49
CA ILE A 145 -15.79 -1.69 -0.31
C ILE A 145 -16.06 -2.60 0.90
N ASN A 146 -15.01 -2.85 1.70
CA ASN A 146 -15.04 -3.56 2.98
C ASN A 146 -15.02 -5.10 2.99
N ASN A 147 -14.49 -5.78 1.98
CA ASN A 147 -14.25 -7.24 2.08
C ASN A 147 -13.37 -7.67 3.27
N PHE A 148 -12.54 -6.77 3.81
CA PHE A 148 -11.66 -7.02 4.97
C PHE A 148 -11.79 -5.96 6.07
N GLY A 149 -12.87 -5.17 6.10
CA GLY A 149 -13.07 -4.12 7.11
C GLY A 149 -12.00 -3.02 7.16
N CYS A 150 -11.33 -2.75 6.03
CA CYS A 150 -10.35 -1.68 5.83
C CYS A 150 -10.54 -1.01 4.46
N SER A 151 -9.86 0.11 4.23
CA SER A 151 -9.95 0.91 3.00
C SER A 151 -9.19 0.35 1.79
N HIS A 152 -8.62 -0.86 1.89
CA HIS A 152 -7.82 -1.43 0.79
C HIS A 152 -8.66 -2.24 -0.19
N ASN A 153 -8.48 -1.97 -1.48
CA ASN A 153 -9.15 -2.65 -2.57
C ASN A 153 -8.19 -3.56 -3.35
N ILE A 154 -8.69 -4.72 -3.78
CA ILE A 154 -7.98 -5.69 -4.63
C ILE A 154 -8.94 -6.20 -5.71
N CYS A 155 -8.43 -6.70 -6.85
CA CYS A 155 -9.28 -7.29 -7.86
C CYS A 155 -9.98 -8.57 -7.37
N ASN A 156 -11.13 -8.90 -7.98
CA ASN A 156 -11.94 -10.05 -7.56
C ASN A 156 -11.17 -11.38 -7.62
N ASN A 157 -10.37 -11.59 -8.66
CA ASN A 157 -9.59 -12.82 -8.80
C ASN A 157 -8.62 -12.98 -7.63
N CYS A 158 -7.92 -11.91 -7.24
CA CYS A 158 -7.04 -11.95 -6.07
C CYS A 158 -7.82 -12.16 -4.77
N TYR A 159 -8.99 -11.52 -4.61
CA TYR A 159 -9.85 -11.72 -3.45
C TYR A 159 -10.30 -13.18 -3.30
N VAL A 160 -10.88 -13.75 -4.36
CA VAL A 160 -11.39 -15.13 -4.39
C VAL A 160 -10.25 -16.11 -4.13
N ASN A 161 -9.10 -15.97 -4.80
CA ASN A 161 -7.95 -16.82 -4.58
C ASN A 161 -7.44 -16.73 -3.13
N TYR A 162 -7.39 -15.54 -2.56
CA TYR A 162 -6.94 -15.33 -1.18
C TYR A 162 -7.89 -15.96 -0.15
N LYS A 163 -9.21 -15.89 -0.40
CA LYS A 163 -10.23 -16.54 0.43
C LYS A 163 -10.25 -18.05 0.28
N ILE A 164 -10.01 -18.60 -0.91
CA ILE A 164 -9.88 -20.05 -1.13
C ILE A 164 -8.71 -20.62 -0.31
N LEU A 165 -7.63 -19.85 -0.14
CA LEU A 165 -6.50 -20.20 0.72
C LEU A 165 -6.79 -20.03 2.23
N ASN A 166 -8.05 -19.74 2.59
CA ASN A 166 -8.55 -19.60 3.95
C ASN A 166 -7.91 -18.46 4.78
N TYR A 167 -7.44 -17.40 4.10
CA TYR A 167 -6.97 -16.19 4.77
C TYR A 167 -8.13 -15.22 5.06
N ASN A 168 -8.21 -14.74 6.30
CA ASN A 168 -9.29 -13.85 6.76
C ASN A 168 -8.84 -12.41 7.03
N ASN A 169 -7.57 -12.11 6.83
CA ASN A 169 -7.00 -10.79 6.97
C ASN A 169 -6.86 -10.08 5.61
N CYS A 170 -6.70 -8.76 5.61
CA CYS A 170 -6.38 -8.03 4.40
C CYS A 170 -4.96 -8.39 3.90
N PRO A 171 -4.75 -8.76 2.63
CA PRO A 171 -3.42 -9.07 2.09
C PRO A 171 -2.45 -7.87 2.06
N ILE A 172 -2.97 -6.64 2.17
CA ILE A 172 -2.16 -5.41 2.16
C ILE A 172 -1.84 -4.98 3.60
N CYS A 173 -2.86 -4.80 4.43
CA CYS A 173 -2.71 -4.25 5.78
C CYS A 173 -2.79 -5.27 6.91
N ARG A 174 -3.03 -6.55 6.61
CA ARG A 174 -3.13 -7.67 7.56
C ARG A 174 -4.17 -7.54 8.67
N LYS A 175 -5.04 -6.53 8.59
CA LYS A 175 -6.18 -6.39 9.49
C LYS A 175 -7.14 -7.57 9.31
N GLU A 176 -7.51 -8.22 10.40
CA GLU A 176 -8.55 -9.26 10.44
C GLU A 176 -9.96 -8.63 10.42
N LEU A 177 -10.92 -9.38 9.86
CA LEU A 177 -12.35 -9.06 9.91
C LEU A 177 -12.93 -9.22 11.31
#